data_AF-V4NYP0-F1
#
_entry.id   AF-V4NYP0-F1
#
_cell.length_a   1.000
_cell.length_b   1.000
_cell.length_c   1.000
_cell.angle_alpha   90.00
_cell.angle_beta   90.00
_cell.angle_gamma   90.00
#
_symmetry.space_group_name_H-M   'P 1'
#
loop_
_entity.id
_entity.type
_entity.pdbx_description
1 polymer ?
#
loop_
_entity_poly.entity_id
_entity_poly.type
_entity_poly.pdbx_seq_one_letter_code
_entity_poly.pdbx_strand_id
1 'polypeptide(L)'
;MANLRRVLINVSSYCQRSLSQSHTFDLSSASGLLWRSAVEAPKNLGQMQAKHISTTTVMKAASKNSGTEQGVKRNSADHRRRLLAARFELRRKLYKAFCKDPDLPSDMREKNRYKLSKLPRNSAFTRIRNRCVFTGRSRSVTELFRMSRICFRGLANKGELMGIKKSSW
;
A
#
# COMPACT_ATOMS: atom_id res chain seq x y z
N MET A 1 6.15 -13.76 -38.86
CA MET A 1 5.41 -12.61 -38.28
C MET A 1 4.35 -13.01 -37.23
N ALA A 2 4.48 -14.16 -36.53
CA ALA A 2 3.49 -14.64 -35.55
C ALA A 2 3.94 -14.60 -34.06
N ASN A 3 5.19 -14.19 -33.77
CA ASN A 3 5.77 -14.32 -32.43
C ASN A 3 5.68 -13.08 -31.51
N LEU A 4 5.20 -11.93 -32.02
CA LEU A 4 5.04 -10.72 -31.19
C LEU A 4 3.68 -10.64 -30.49
N ARG A 5 2.62 -11.26 -31.05
CA ARG A 5 1.29 -11.29 -30.42
C ARG A 5 1.24 -12.16 -29.14
N ARG A 6 2.04 -13.22 -29.05
CA ARG A 6 2.05 -14.13 -27.88
C ARG A 6 2.74 -13.52 -26.64
N VAL A 7 3.76 -12.70 -26.85
CA VAL A 7 4.48 -11.98 -25.77
C VAL A 7 3.56 -10.97 -25.08
N LEU A 8 2.71 -10.27 -25.84
CA LEU A 8 1.75 -9.31 -25.29
C LEU A 8 0.63 -10.00 -24.47
N ILE A 9 0.22 -11.22 -24.85
CA ILE A 9 -0.76 -12.02 -24.10
C ILE A 9 -0.19 -12.46 -22.74
N ASN A 10 1.11 -12.78 -22.66
CA ASN A 10 1.76 -13.21 -21.42
C ASN A 10 2.04 -12.06 -20.42
N VAL A 11 2.08 -10.81 -20.90
CA VAL A 11 2.13 -9.61 -20.02
C VAL A 11 0.75 -9.29 -19.45
N SER A 12 -0.33 -9.55 -20.21
CA SER A 12 -1.71 -9.31 -19.79
C SER A 12 -2.23 -10.34 -18.77
N SER A 13 -1.88 -11.63 -18.93
CA SER A 13 -2.27 -12.70 -17.99
C SER A 13 -1.66 -12.55 -16.59
N TYR A 14 -0.52 -11.86 -16.46
CA TYR A 14 0.09 -11.52 -15.17
C TYR A 14 -0.51 -10.28 -14.49
N CYS A 15 -1.37 -9.53 -15.19
CA CYS A 15 -2.01 -8.29 -14.71
C CYS A 15 -3.50 -8.46 -14.38
N GLN A 16 -4.15 -9.56 -14.79
CA GLN A 16 -5.61 -9.74 -14.63
C GLN A 16 -6.06 -10.45 -13.34
N ARG A 17 -5.17 -10.86 -12.44
CA ARG A 17 -5.58 -11.48 -11.15
C ARG A 17 -5.77 -10.49 -9.99
N SER A 18 -5.86 -9.19 -10.29
CA SER A 18 -6.14 -8.15 -9.28
C SER A 18 -7.21 -7.13 -9.69
N LEU A 19 -7.97 -7.37 -10.77
CA LEU A 19 -8.95 -6.40 -11.27
C LEU A 19 -10.22 -7.07 -11.82
N SER A 20 -10.79 -8.02 -11.07
CA SER A 20 -12.12 -8.60 -11.37
C SER A 20 -12.97 -8.63 -10.11
N GLN A 21 -13.34 -7.44 -9.65
CA GLN A 21 -14.60 -7.18 -8.96
C GLN A 21 -14.82 -5.66 -8.89
N SER A 22 -15.28 -5.11 -10.01
CA SER A 22 -16.05 -3.87 -10.01
C SER A 22 -17.16 -4.09 -11.02
N HIS A 23 -18.35 -4.38 -10.48
CA HIS A 23 -19.61 -4.39 -11.20
C HIS A 23 -19.71 -3.14 -12.08
N THR A 24 -19.93 -3.34 -13.37
CA THR A 24 -20.42 -2.31 -14.27
C THR A 24 -21.84 -1.96 -13.84
N PHE A 25 -22.04 -0.74 -13.34
CA PHE A 25 -23.36 -0.14 -13.21
C PHE A 25 -23.59 0.71 -14.46
N ASP A 26 -24.48 0.24 -15.32
CA ASP A 26 -24.92 0.91 -16.54
C ASP A 26 -25.71 2.19 -16.17
N LEU A 27 -25.18 3.34 -16.59
CA LEU A 27 -25.86 4.63 -16.53
C LEU A 27 -26.40 4.97 -17.92
N SER A 28 -27.57 4.39 -18.23
CA SER A 28 -28.29 4.65 -19.48
C SER A 28 -29.78 4.33 -19.30
N SER A 29 -30.47 5.00 -18.38
CA SER A 29 -31.89 5.34 -18.51
C SER A 29 -32.36 6.08 -17.26
N ALA A 30 -32.58 7.39 -17.37
CA ALA A 30 -33.55 8.16 -16.57
C ALA A 30 -33.42 9.65 -16.96
N SER A 31 -33.89 9.97 -18.15
CA SER A 31 -34.49 11.27 -18.39
C SER A 31 -35.75 11.38 -17.54
N GLY A 32 -35.94 12.51 -16.86
CA GLY A 32 -37.26 12.84 -16.34
C GLY A 32 -37.29 13.52 -14.99
N LEU A 33 -37.41 14.85 -15.06
CA LEU A 33 -38.28 15.67 -14.22
C LEU A 33 -37.88 15.92 -12.77
N LEU A 34 -37.56 17.21 -12.56
CA LEU A 34 -38.04 18.07 -11.48
C LEU A 34 -37.75 17.59 -10.06
N TRP A 35 -36.99 18.37 -9.31
CA TRP A 35 -37.51 19.08 -8.15
C TRP A 35 -36.48 20.15 -7.77
N ARG A 36 -36.77 21.40 -8.18
CA ARG A 36 -36.24 22.59 -7.52
C ARG A 36 -36.76 22.58 -6.10
N SER A 37 -35.87 22.53 -5.11
CA SER A 37 -36.17 23.04 -3.77
C SER A 37 -34.88 23.54 -3.15
N ALA A 38 -34.97 24.79 -2.70
CA ALA A 38 -33.90 25.60 -2.16
C ALA A 38 -33.24 24.95 -0.94
N VAL A 39 -31.93 25.06 -0.85
CA VAL A 39 -31.23 25.10 0.44
C VAL A 39 -30.35 26.33 0.41
N GLU A 40 -30.85 27.38 1.08
CA GLU A 40 -30.12 28.60 1.34
C GLU A 40 -28.85 28.30 2.14
N ALA A 41 -27.73 28.85 1.68
CA ALA A 41 -26.46 28.78 2.39
C ALA A 41 -26.52 29.68 3.65
N PRO A 42 -26.28 29.16 4.86
CA PRO A 42 -26.23 30.00 6.05
C PRO A 42 -24.97 30.88 6.03
N LYS A 43 -25.16 32.18 5.80
CA LYS A 43 -24.18 33.24 6.02
C LYS A 43 -24.12 33.56 7.52
N ASN A 44 -23.37 32.77 8.28
CA ASN A 44 -22.97 33.14 9.64
C ASN A 44 -21.61 32.49 9.95
N LEU A 45 -20.52 33.08 9.45
CA LEU A 45 -19.20 32.93 10.09
C LEU A 45 -19.19 33.81 11.35
N GLY A 46 -19.96 33.38 12.34
CA GLY A 46 -19.82 33.87 13.70
C GLY A 46 -18.48 33.38 14.25
N GLN A 47 -17.64 34.34 14.63
CA GLN A 47 -16.40 34.12 15.37
C GLN A 47 -16.67 33.27 16.62
N MET A 48 -16.44 31.96 16.54
CA MET A 48 -16.25 31.16 17.74
C MET A 48 -14.82 31.37 18.21
N GLN A 49 -14.69 32.23 19.20
CA GLN A 49 -13.45 32.48 19.91
C GLN A 49 -12.77 31.15 20.24
N ALA A 50 -11.54 31.00 19.76
CA ALA A 50 -10.64 29.94 20.16
C ALA A 50 -10.41 30.05 21.67
N LYS A 51 -11.21 29.33 22.46
CA LYS A 51 -10.87 29.03 23.85
C LYS A 51 -9.61 28.19 23.79
N HIS A 52 -8.48 28.87 24.00
CA HIS A 52 -7.15 28.32 24.08
C HIS A 52 -7.06 27.45 25.34
N ILE A 53 -7.71 26.29 25.34
CA ILE A 53 -7.41 25.22 26.27
C ILE A 53 -6.05 24.72 25.81
N SER A 54 -5.01 25.06 26.56
CA SER A 54 -3.63 24.66 26.34
C SER A 54 -3.55 23.15 26.10
N THR A 55 -3.47 22.75 24.83
CA THR A 55 -3.28 21.35 24.39
C THR A 55 -1.91 20.79 24.79
N THR A 56 -1.12 21.55 25.56
CA THR A 56 0.16 21.11 26.12
C THR A 56 0.01 20.19 27.33
N THR A 57 -1.18 20.07 27.96
CA THR A 57 -1.33 19.29 29.21
C THR A 57 -1.85 17.86 29.01
N VAL A 58 -2.35 17.46 27.83
CA VAL A 58 -2.75 16.05 27.56
C VAL A 58 -1.67 15.25 26.81
N MET A 59 -0.61 15.91 26.34
CA MET A 59 0.49 15.24 25.61
C MET A 59 1.54 14.56 26.51
N LYS A 60 1.41 14.61 27.85
CA LYS A 60 2.45 14.12 28.78
C LYS A 60 2.18 12.75 29.42
N ALA A 61 1.02 12.13 29.15
CA ALA A 61 0.65 10.81 29.67
C ALA A 61 0.62 9.69 28.62
N ALA A 62 1.17 9.92 27.41
CA ALA A 62 1.38 8.88 26.41
C ALA A 62 2.77 8.25 26.58
N SER A 63 2.85 7.25 27.46
CA SER A 63 3.75 6.09 27.45
C SER A 63 4.98 6.15 26.52
N LYS A 64 6.16 6.03 27.12
CA LYS A 64 7.50 5.76 26.54
C LYS A 64 7.51 4.56 25.57
N ASN A 65 6.89 4.71 24.41
CA ASN A 65 6.89 3.76 23.29
C ASN A 65 7.09 4.52 21.97
N SER A 66 7.84 5.63 21.98
CA SER A 66 8.53 6.08 20.78
C SER A 66 9.42 4.91 20.34
N GLY A 67 9.18 4.40 19.12
CA GLY A 67 10.00 3.32 18.59
C GLY A 67 11.47 3.68 18.78
N THR A 68 12.24 2.77 19.39
CA THR A 68 13.68 2.98 19.60
C THR A 68 14.31 3.54 18.33
N GLU A 69 15.28 4.45 18.41
CA GLU A 69 15.90 5.08 17.22
C GLU A 69 16.30 4.05 16.15
N GLN A 70 16.68 2.85 16.59
CA GLN A 70 17.01 1.71 15.75
C GLN A 70 15.80 1.16 14.97
N GLY A 71 14.57 1.27 15.48
CA GLY A 71 13.32 0.99 14.76
C GLY A 71 13.09 1.96 13.59
N VAL A 72 13.27 3.26 13.83
CA VAL A 72 13.11 4.31 12.80
C VAL A 72 14.13 4.15 11.68
N LYS A 73 15.41 3.89 12.01
CA LYS A 73 16.48 3.63 11.02
C LYS A 73 16.20 2.42 10.12
N ARG A 74 15.59 1.35 10.67
CA ARG A 74 15.25 0.15 9.88
C ARG A 74 14.06 0.38 8.96
N ASN A 75 13.09 1.17 9.39
CA ASN A 75 11.94 1.56 8.59
C ASN A 75 12.37 2.45 7.41
N SER A 76 13.26 3.42 7.61
CA SER A 76 13.78 4.26 6.52
C SER A 76 14.57 3.45 5.48
N ALA A 77 15.35 2.45 5.91
CA ALA A 77 16.02 1.53 4.99
C ALA A 77 15.05 0.62 4.22
N ASP A 78 13.92 0.24 4.81
CA ASP A 78 12.86 -0.51 4.11
C ASP A 78 12.10 0.35 3.13
N HIS A 79 11.79 1.59 3.52
CA HIS A 79 11.16 2.58 2.67
C HIS A 79 12.00 2.85 1.41
N ARG A 80 13.31 3.09 1.55
CA ARG A 80 14.23 3.21 0.40
C ARG A 80 14.19 1.98 -0.52
N ARG A 81 14.10 0.77 0.03
CA ARG A 81 13.97 -0.47 -0.78
C ARG A 81 12.65 -0.54 -1.53
N ARG A 82 11.53 -0.13 -0.91
CA ARG A 82 10.21 -0.06 -1.55
C ARG A 82 10.20 0.91 -2.73
N LEU A 83 10.77 2.11 -2.55
CA LEU A 83 10.91 3.10 -3.62
C LEU A 83 11.76 2.57 -4.79
N LEU A 84 12.89 1.93 -4.49
CA LEU A 84 13.73 1.31 -5.52
C LEU A 84 13.00 0.17 -6.24
N ALA A 85 12.25 -0.67 -5.52
CA ALA A 85 11.50 -1.76 -6.13
C ALA A 85 10.41 -1.25 -7.06
N ALA A 86 9.67 -0.20 -6.65
CA ALA A 86 8.68 0.46 -7.51
C ALA A 86 9.32 1.01 -8.79
N ARG A 87 10.47 1.71 -8.66
CA ARG A 87 11.20 2.27 -9.81
C ARG A 87 11.63 1.21 -10.83
N PHE A 88 12.01 0.01 -10.39
CA PHE A 88 12.52 -1.06 -11.27
C PHE A 88 11.53 -2.20 -11.51
N GLU A 89 10.27 -2.06 -11.10
CA GLU A 89 9.26 -3.10 -11.14
C GLU A 89 9.06 -3.64 -12.57
N LEU A 90 8.72 -2.73 -13.49
CA LEU A 90 8.42 -3.06 -14.88
C LEU A 90 9.63 -3.74 -15.55
N ARG A 91 10.82 -3.16 -15.41
CA ARG A 91 12.05 -3.71 -16.02
C ARG A 91 12.36 -5.12 -15.51
N ARG A 92 12.21 -5.36 -14.20
CA ARG A 92 12.43 -6.71 -13.63
C ARG A 92 11.38 -7.70 -14.09
N LYS A 93 10.11 -7.31 -14.19
CA LYS A 93 9.03 -8.16 -14.72
C LYS A 93 9.31 -8.56 -16.16
N LEU A 94 9.65 -7.60 -17.02
CA LEU A 94 9.98 -7.84 -18.43
C LEU A 94 11.16 -8.79 -18.60
N TYR A 95 12.29 -8.52 -17.94
CA TYR A 95 13.48 -9.40 -18.06
C TYR A 95 13.22 -10.82 -17.53
N LYS A 96 12.42 -10.95 -16.47
CA LYS A 96 12.04 -12.27 -15.94
C LYS A 96 11.12 -13.03 -16.90
N ALA A 97 10.19 -12.35 -17.56
CA ALA A 97 9.33 -12.96 -18.57
C ALA A 97 10.18 -13.55 -19.71
N PHE A 98 11.06 -12.74 -20.31
CA PHE A 98 11.96 -13.21 -21.36
C PHE A 98 12.88 -14.37 -20.93
N CYS A 99 13.30 -14.41 -19.67
CA CYS A 99 14.11 -15.52 -19.16
C CYS A 99 13.32 -16.81 -18.95
N LYS A 100 11.98 -16.71 -18.77
CA LYS A 100 11.09 -17.83 -18.47
C LYS A 100 10.51 -18.45 -19.74
N ASP A 101 10.39 -17.69 -20.81
CA ASP A 101 9.82 -18.15 -22.08
C ASP A 101 10.73 -19.21 -22.74
N PRO A 102 10.22 -20.44 -23.01
CA PRO A 102 11.02 -21.51 -23.60
C PRO A 102 11.24 -21.32 -25.11
N ASP A 103 10.30 -20.66 -25.79
CA ASP A 103 10.27 -20.45 -27.26
C ASP A 103 11.35 -19.47 -27.75
N LEU A 104 11.92 -18.66 -26.85
CA LEU A 104 12.94 -17.67 -27.20
C LEU A 104 14.30 -18.33 -27.41
N PRO A 105 15.10 -17.84 -28.38
CA PRO A 105 16.45 -18.34 -28.60
C PRO A 105 17.33 -18.14 -27.36
N SER A 106 18.26 -19.07 -27.11
CA SER A 106 19.08 -19.07 -25.88
C SER A 106 19.82 -17.75 -25.68
N ASP A 107 20.44 -17.21 -26.73
CA ASP A 107 21.19 -15.96 -26.72
C ASP A 107 20.36 -14.79 -26.17
N MET A 108 19.08 -14.70 -26.54
CA MET A 108 18.20 -13.64 -26.07
C MET A 108 17.86 -13.80 -24.59
N ARG A 109 17.66 -15.04 -24.13
CA ARG A 109 17.42 -15.35 -22.71
C ARG A 109 18.64 -15.00 -21.87
N GLU A 110 19.83 -15.35 -22.35
CA GLU A 110 21.11 -15.06 -21.69
C GLU A 110 21.39 -13.55 -21.60
N LYS A 111 21.16 -12.80 -22.70
CA LYS A 111 21.26 -11.33 -22.71
C LYS A 111 20.33 -10.70 -21.66
N ASN A 112 19.10 -11.19 -21.52
CA ASN A 112 18.15 -10.70 -20.52
C ASN A 112 18.53 -11.12 -19.09
N ARG A 113 19.10 -12.32 -18.91
CA ARG A 113 19.64 -12.79 -17.63
C ARG A 113 20.80 -11.90 -17.17
N TYR A 114 21.70 -11.52 -18.08
CA TYR A 114 22.76 -10.56 -17.81
C TYR A 114 22.21 -9.18 -17.40
N LYS A 115 21.24 -8.65 -18.15
CA LYS A 115 20.55 -7.38 -17.80
C LYS A 115 19.87 -7.44 -16.42
N LEU A 116 19.27 -8.57 -16.06
CA LEU A 116 18.63 -8.78 -14.77
C LEU A 116 19.65 -8.78 -13.61
N SER A 117 20.84 -9.36 -13.85
CA SER A 117 21.96 -9.37 -12.88
C SER A 117 22.51 -7.96 -12.61
N LYS A 118 22.58 -7.12 -13.65
CA LYS A 118 23.08 -5.73 -13.55
C LYS A 118 22.18 -4.81 -12.72
N LEU A 119 20.90 -5.15 -12.52
CA LEU A 119 19.98 -4.32 -11.74
C LEU A 119 20.34 -4.32 -10.24
N PRO A 120 20.14 -3.20 -9.52
CA PRO A 120 20.52 -3.11 -8.11
C PRO A 120 19.83 -4.17 -7.27
N ARG A 121 20.58 -4.90 -6.44
CA ARG A 121 20.08 -6.03 -5.62
C ARG A 121 18.92 -5.62 -4.71
N ASN A 122 18.94 -4.40 -4.19
CA ASN A 122 17.92 -3.85 -3.29
C ASN A 122 16.58 -3.53 -3.94
N SER A 123 16.48 -3.55 -5.27
CA SER A 123 15.22 -3.36 -6.00
C SER A 123 14.37 -4.64 -6.11
N ALA A 124 14.85 -5.78 -5.60
CA ALA A 124 14.07 -7.02 -5.63
C ALA A 124 12.94 -6.99 -4.59
N PHE A 125 11.72 -7.31 -5.01
CA PHE A 125 10.54 -7.41 -4.14
C PHE A 125 10.74 -8.38 -2.95
N THR A 126 11.46 -9.48 -3.16
CA THR A 126 11.78 -10.48 -2.12
C THR A 126 12.51 -9.90 -0.92
N ARG A 127 13.19 -8.76 -1.07
CA ARG A 127 13.96 -8.12 0.00
C ARG A 127 13.14 -7.14 0.84
N ILE A 128 11.93 -6.79 0.43
CA ILE A 128 11.05 -5.91 1.18
C ILE A 128 10.47 -6.72 2.35
N ARG A 129 10.37 -6.11 3.54
CA ARG A 129 9.69 -6.73 4.68
C ARG A 129 8.56 -5.84 5.17
N ASN A 130 7.47 -6.47 5.60
CA ASN A 130 6.37 -5.77 6.25
C ASN A 130 6.76 -5.48 7.70
N ARG A 131 6.97 -4.20 8.02
CA ARG A 131 7.33 -3.71 9.36
C ARG A 131 6.16 -2.96 9.97
N CYS A 132 6.13 -2.93 11.30
CA CYS A 132 5.21 -2.07 12.03
C CYS A 132 5.53 -0.59 11.77
N VAL A 133 4.52 0.21 11.46
CA VAL A 133 4.68 1.66 11.22
C VAL A 133 5.06 2.38 12.51
N PHE A 134 4.43 2.05 13.63
CA PHE A 134 4.64 2.72 14.92
C PHE A 134 5.98 2.38 15.59
N THR A 135 6.34 1.08 15.64
CA THR A 135 7.50 0.60 16.41
C THR A 135 8.66 0.10 15.56
N GLY A 136 8.47 -0.13 14.26
CA GLY A 136 9.50 -0.71 13.38
C GLY A 136 9.79 -2.21 13.61
N ARG A 137 8.98 -2.87 14.44
CA ARG A 137 9.07 -4.33 14.67
C ARG A 137 8.97 -5.09 13.35
N SER A 138 9.88 -6.04 13.15
CA SER A 138 10.03 -6.79 11.88
C SER A 138 9.11 -8.01 11.75
N ARG A 139 8.61 -8.53 12.88
CA ARG A 139 7.85 -9.79 12.94
C ARG A 139 6.53 -9.57 13.66
N SER A 140 5.58 -10.46 13.39
CA SER A 140 4.23 -10.45 13.97
C SER A 140 3.52 -9.12 13.69
N VAL A 141 3.55 -8.72 12.41
CA VAL A 141 2.87 -7.53 11.88
C VAL A 141 1.65 -8.00 11.12
N THR A 142 0.48 -7.50 11.50
CA THR A 142 -0.76 -7.79 10.77
C THR A 142 -0.80 -6.92 9.51
N GLU A 143 -1.07 -7.53 8.35
CA GLU A 143 -1.04 -6.84 7.05
C GLU A 143 -2.09 -5.73 6.96
N LEU A 144 -3.33 -6.01 7.40
CA LEU A 144 -4.47 -5.09 7.34
C LEU A 144 -4.19 -3.77 8.08
N PHE A 145 -3.72 -3.86 9.32
CA PHE A 145 -3.50 -2.67 10.17
C PHE A 145 -2.07 -2.10 10.08
N ARG A 146 -1.13 -2.84 9.46
CA ARG A 146 0.31 -2.50 9.41
C ARG A 146 0.95 -2.22 10.78
N MET A 147 0.44 -2.86 11.83
CA MET A 147 0.91 -2.71 13.22
C MET A 147 1.46 -4.03 13.75
N SER A 148 2.34 -3.95 14.74
CA SER A 148 2.76 -5.12 15.51
C SER A 148 1.65 -5.60 16.45
N ARG A 149 1.64 -6.89 16.79
CA ARG A 149 0.73 -7.47 17.79
C ARG A 149 0.66 -6.72 19.12
N ILE A 150 1.77 -6.10 19.55
CA ILE A 150 1.86 -5.38 20.83
C ILE A 150 1.09 -4.06 20.73
N CYS A 151 1.38 -3.29 19.69
CA CYS A 151 0.67 -2.03 19.40
C CYS A 151 -0.82 -2.30 19.19
N PHE A 152 -1.14 -3.32 18.39
CA PHE A 152 -2.52 -3.69 18.10
C PHE A 152 -3.31 -4.02 19.38
N ARG A 153 -2.77 -4.88 20.26
CA ARG A 153 -3.41 -5.20 21.55
C ARG A 153 -3.53 -3.97 22.45
N GLY A 154 -2.51 -3.12 22.49
CA GLY A 154 -2.54 -1.90 23.29
C GLY A 154 -3.66 -0.95 22.84
N LEU A 155 -3.79 -0.72 21.54
CA LEU A 155 -4.81 0.16 20.96
C LEU A 155 -6.22 -0.45 21.05
N ALA A 156 -6.35 -1.77 20.82
CA ALA A 156 -7.62 -2.49 20.97
C ALA A 156 -8.13 -2.42 22.41
N ASN A 157 -7.26 -2.61 23.41
CA ASN A 157 -7.64 -2.53 24.82
C ASN A 157 -8.08 -1.12 25.24
N LYS A 158 -7.52 -0.08 24.61
CA LYS A 158 -7.94 1.31 24.83
C LYS A 158 -9.24 1.69 24.12
N GLY A 159 -9.75 0.84 23.23
CA GLY A 159 -10.91 1.15 22.40
C GLY A 159 -10.65 2.13 21.26
N GLU A 160 -9.39 2.41 20.93
CA GLU A 160 -9.02 3.32 19.83
C GLU A 160 -9.27 2.69 18.44
N LEU A 161 -9.39 1.36 18.37
CA LEU A 161 -9.66 0.64 17.13
C LEU A 161 -11.16 0.36 16.98
N MET A 162 -11.75 0.88 15.90
CA MET A 162 -13.17 0.72 15.59
C MET A 162 -13.54 -0.74 15.33
N GLY A 163 -14.63 -1.20 15.95
CA GLY A 163 -15.20 -2.53 15.70
C GLY A 163 -14.42 -3.70 16.28
N ILE A 164 -13.35 -3.45 17.05
CA ILE A 164 -12.56 -4.52 17.66
C ILE A 164 -13.03 -4.76 19.09
N LYS A 165 -13.56 -5.95 19.34
CA LYS A 165 -13.99 -6.41 20.66
C LYS A 165 -13.27 -7.72 21.00
N LYS A 166 -13.12 -8.01 22.29
CA LYS A 166 -12.67 -9.34 22.73
C LYS A 166 -13.76 -10.35 22.36
N SER A 167 -13.37 -11.48 21.80
CA SER A 167 -14.28 -12.60 21.56
C SER A 167 -14.66 -13.22 22.91
N SER A 168 -15.96 -13.32 23.17
CA SER A 168 -16.53 -14.20 24.20
C SER A 168 -17.22 -15.35 23.47
N TRP A 169 -16.64 -16.53 23.58
CA TRP A 169 -17.34 -17.78 23.32
C TRP A 169 -17.83 -18.30 24.67
#